data_AF-A0A4Y7Q4I8-F1
#
_entry.id   AF-A0A4Y7Q4I8-F1
#
_cell.length_a   1.000
_cell.length_b   1.000
_cell.length_c   1.000
_cell.angle_alpha   90.00
_cell.angle_beta   90.00
_cell.angle_gamma   90.00
#
_symmetry.space_group_name_H-M   'P 1'
#
loop_
_entity.id
_entity.type
_entity.pdbx_description
1 polymer ?
#
loop_
_entity_poly.entity_id
_entity_poly.type
_entity_poly.pdbx_seq_one_letter_code
_entity_poly.pdbx_strand_id
1 'polypeptide(L)'
;MHSIYQRINNLSALLSSCVLSLLAAIALSSLLFTADPMGTLSIGSVKVYPGKARNFNEPRREHAFVRFNVSADLSPLFHWNTKQLFVYLGAEYANSAGVINDVVIWDRIVRRKEDAVINVSGKNKYIFKEVSSSFKAVEPAFYTLKYNVMPYVGALTYGEAARTDEPVVFPVVQDRV
;
A
#
# COMPACT_ATOMS: atom_id res chain seq x y z
N MET A 1 -46.29 -12.83 -32.30
CA MET A 1 -45.81 -11.64 -33.01
C MET A 1 -44.56 -11.14 -32.32
N HIS A 2 -43.39 -11.17 -32.97
CA HIS A 2 -42.17 -10.59 -32.40
C HIS A 2 -42.06 -9.14 -32.87
N SER A 3 -42.24 -8.19 -31.96
CA SER A 3 -41.99 -6.77 -32.27
C SER A 3 -40.50 -6.53 -32.46
N ILE A 4 -40.15 -5.49 -33.22
CA ILE A 4 -38.75 -5.06 -33.41
C ILE A 4 -38.08 -4.81 -32.05
N TYR A 5 -38.81 -4.22 -31.09
CA TYR A 5 -38.35 -4.00 -29.73
C TYR A 5 -37.97 -5.30 -29.01
N GLN A 6 -38.75 -6.37 -29.17
CA GLN A 6 -38.45 -7.67 -28.54
C GLN A 6 -37.18 -8.31 -29.13
N ARG A 7 -36.92 -8.14 -30.43
CA ARG A 7 -35.70 -8.65 -31.08
C ARG A 7 -34.46 -7.90 -30.62
N ILE A 8 -34.54 -6.56 -30.52
CA ILE A 8 -33.46 -5.73 -29.99
C ILE A 8 -33.16 -6.08 -28.53
N ASN A 9 -34.20 -6.26 -27.71
CA ASN A 9 -34.03 -6.65 -26.31
C ASN A 9 -33.31 -8.00 -26.17
N ASN A 10 -33.72 -9.01 -26.94
CA ASN A 10 -33.06 -10.33 -26.91
C ASN A 10 -31.60 -10.26 -27.38
N LEU A 11 -31.31 -9.48 -28.43
CA LEU A 11 -29.94 -9.28 -28.89
C LEU A 11 -29.10 -8.57 -27.84
N SER A 12 -29.62 -7.51 -27.22
CA SER A 12 -28.93 -6.79 -26.14
C SER A 12 -28.66 -7.71 -24.95
N ALA A 13 -29.64 -8.51 -24.53
CA ALA A 13 -29.49 -9.45 -23.43
C ALA A 13 -28.42 -10.52 -23.75
N LEU A 14 -28.40 -11.04 -24.98
CA LEU A 14 -27.37 -11.97 -25.44
C LEU A 14 -25.98 -11.33 -25.39
N LEU A 15 -25.82 -10.13 -25.98
CA LEU A 15 -24.55 -9.41 -25.97
C LEU A 15 -24.07 -9.12 -24.55
N SER A 16 -24.94 -8.66 -23.66
CA SER A 16 -24.62 -8.44 -22.25
C SER A 16 -24.19 -9.74 -21.56
N SER A 17 -24.88 -10.86 -21.81
CA SER A 17 -24.52 -12.15 -21.23
C SER A 17 -23.15 -12.65 -21.71
N CYS A 18 -22.84 -12.49 -23.01
CA CYS A 18 -21.53 -12.80 -23.57
C CYS A 18 -20.44 -11.94 -22.94
N VAL A 19 -20.65 -10.63 -22.82
CA VAL A 19 -19.69 -9.72 -22.17
C VAL A 19 -19.48 -10.11 -20.71
N LEU A 20 -20.53 -10.37 -19.94
CA LEU A 20 -20.42 -10.79 -18.54
C LEU A 20 -19.67 -12.12 -18.40
N SER A 21 -19.93 -13.09 -19.28
CA SER A 21 -19.19 -14.36 -19.28
C SER A 21 -17.71 -14.17 -19.59
N LEU A 22 -17.37 -13.28 -20.52
CA LEU A 22 -15.98 -12.93 -20.84
C LEU A 22 -15.30 -12.24 -19.65
N LEU A 23 -15.95 -11.28 -19.03
CA LEU A 23 -15.44 -10.58 -17.84
C LEU A 23 -15.24 -11.54 -16.66
N ALA A 24 -16.14 -12.51 -16.48
CA ALA A 24 -15.99 -13.56 -15.48
C ALA A 24 -14.80 -14.48 -15.77
N ALA A 25 -14.62 -14.91 -17.02
CA ALA A 25 -13.45 -15.70 -17.42
C ALA A 25 -12.14 -14.91 -17.24
N ILE A 26 -12.18 -13.60 -17.50
CA ILE A 26 -11.04 -12.70 -17.29
C ILE A 26 -10.69 -12.57 -15.80
N ALA A 27 -11.70 -12.39 -14.96
CA ALA A 27 -11.50 -12.31 -13.51
C ALA A 27 -10.94 -13.63 -12.95
N LEU A 28 -11.45 -14.79 -13.40
CA LEU A 28 -10.99 -16.11 -12.95
C LEU A 28 -9.57 -16.44 -13.42
N SER A 29 -9.24 -16.12 -14.67
CA SER A 29 -7.88 -16.35 -15.19
C SER A 29 -6.83 -15.53 -14.46
N SER A 30 -7.22 -14.39 -13.85
CA SER A 30 -6.31 -13.59 -13.01
C SER A 30 -5.85 -14.31 -11.75
N LEU A 31 -6.65 -15.26 -11.23
CA LEU A 31 -6.29 -16.06 -10.05
C LEU A 31 -5.23 -17.12 -10.34
N LEU A 32 -5.00 -17.45 -11.61
CA LEU A 32 -3.98 -18.43 -12.01
C LEU A 32 -2.58 -17.81 -12.06
N PHE A 33 -2.47 -16.48 -12.07
CA PHE A 33 -1.18 -15.80 -12.08
C PHE A 33 -0.64 -15.72 -10.65
N THR A 34 0.40 -16.50 -10.38
CA THR A 34 1.23 -16.34 -9.20
C THR A 34 2.45 -15.52 -9.60
N ALA A 35 2.67 -14.40 -8.93
CA ALA A 35 3.81 -13.52 -9.15
C ALA A 35 4.61 -13.43 -7.86
N ASP A 36 5.93 -13.48 -7.98
CA ASP A 36 6.88 -13.39 -6.88
C ASP A 36 7.73 -12.13 -7.05
N PRO A 37 7.27 -10.97 -6.54
CA PRO A 37 8.00 -9.72 -6.68
C PRO A 37 9.18 -9.68 -5.70
N MET A 38 10.36 -9.34 -6.22
CA MET A 38 11.57 -9.23 -5.42
C MET A 38 11.84 -7.76 -5.09
N GLY A 39 12.12 -7.48 -3.82
CA GLY A 39 12.51 -6.14 -3.39
C GLY A 39 13.43 -6.13 -2.18
N THR A 40 14.17 -5.04 -2.06
CA THR A 40 15.01 -4.71 -0.91
C THR A 40 14.52 -3.39 -0.30
N LEU A 41 14.45 -3.38 1.02
CA LEU A 41 14.02 -2.23 1.80
C LEU A 41 15.07 -1.96 2.86
N SER A 42 15.62 -0.75 2.85
CA SER A 42 16.55 -0.28 3.86
C SER A 42 16.04 1.00 4.51
N ILE A 43 16.07 1.01 5.83
CA ILE A 43 15.71 2.19 6.62
C ILE A 43 16.98 2.92 6.99
N GLY A 44 17.01 4.20 6.67
CA GLY A 44 18.14 5.08 6.97
C GLY A 44 18.02 5.65 8.37
N SER A 45 17.68 6.94 8.46
CA SER A 45 17.51 7.63 9.74
C SER A 45 16.03 7.77 10.10
N VAL A 46 15.72 7.39 11.34
CA VAL A 46 14.47 7.74 12.02
C VAL A 46 14.76 8.93 12.94
N LYS A 47 13.88 9.92 12.98
CA LYS A 47 13.94 11.06 13.91
C LYS A 47 12.58 11.32 14.49
N VAL A 48 12.51 11.55 15.80
CA VAL A 48 11.25 11.85 16.49
C VAL A 48 11.28 13.30 16.97
N TYR A 49 10.23 14.06 16.64
CA TYR A 49 10.06 15.44 17.09
C TYR A 49 8.72 15.63 17.79
N PRO A 50 8.61 16.56 18.75
CA PRO A 50 7.34 16.93 19.32
C PRO A 50 6.48 17.64 18.26
N GLY A 51 5.25 17.16 18.08
CA GLY A 51 4.24 17.82 17.26
C GLY A 51 3.65 19.03 17.97
N LYS A 52 3.22 20.01 17.17
CA LYS A 52 2.51 21.18 17.70
C LYS A 52 1.03 20.80 17.88
N ALA A 53 0.50 21.00 19.08
CA ALA A 53 -0.95 20.90 19.32
C ALA A 53 -1.66 21.96 18.48
N ARG A 54 -2.69 21.56 17.71
CA ARG A 54 -3.45 22.52 16.88
C ARG A 54 -4.44 23.31 17.72
N ASN A 55 -4.99 22.68 18.76
CA ASN A 55 -5.92 23.26 19.72
C ASN A 55 -5.40 23.11 21.15
N PHE A 56 -5.83 23.98 22.06
CA PHE A 56 -5.45 23.92 23.48
C PHE A 56 -5.84 22.60 24.17
N ASN A 57 -6.93 21.97 23.70
CA ASN A 57 -7.44 20.70 24.22
C ASN A 57 -6.83 19.45 23.54
N GLU A 58 -5.97 19.62 22.53
CA GLU A 58 -5.29 18.48 21.91
C GLU A 58 -3.97 18.17 22.62
N PRO A 59 -3.76 16.94 23.11
CA PRO A 59 -2.48 16.57 23.71
C PRO A 59 -1.38 16.72 22.66
N ARG A 60 -0.21 17.22 23.08
CA ARG A 60 1.00 17.24 22.24
C ARG A 60 1.36 15.80 21.88
N ARG A 61 1.43 15.50 20.59
CA ARG A 61 1.80 14.17 20.09
C ARG A 61 3.14 14.24 19.39
N GLU A 62 3.95 13.21 19.56
CA GLU A 62 5.20 13.07 18.84
C GLU A 62 4.99 12.61 17.39
N HIS A 63 5.92 13.00 16.52
CA HIS A 63 5.92 12.67 15.11
C HIS A 63 7.25 12.05 14.72
N ALA A 64 7.20 10.88 14.10
CA ALA A 64 8.37 10.24 13.53
C ALA A 64 8.57 10.68 12.06
N PHE A 65 9.83 10.90 11.71
CA PHE A 65 10.28 11.18 10.36
C PHE A 65 11.27 10.09 9.99
N VAL A 66 10.92 9.33 8.95
CA VAL A 66 11.67 8.16 8.51
C VAL A 66 12.25 8.47 7.15
N ARG A 67 13.56 8.27 7.01
CA ARG A 67 14.23 8.20 5.71
C ARG A 67 14.38 6.73 5.32
N PHE A 68 13.97 6.41 4.11
CA PHE A 68 14.00 5.05 3.60
C PHE A 68 14.61 5.03 2.20
N ASN A 69 15.09 3.85 1.81
CA ASN A 69 15.52 3.52 0.47
C ASN A 69 14.88 2.19 0.06
N VAL A 70 14.08 2.24 -1.00
CA VAL A 70 13.30 1.13 -1.54
C VAL A 70 13.80 0.83 -2.94
N SER A 71 14.16 -0.42 -3.18
CA SER A 71 14.46 -0.95 -4.51
C SER A 71 13.66 -2.22 -4.74
N ALA A 72 12.65 -2.22 -5.61
CA ALA A 72 11.82 -3.39 -5.88
C ALA A 72 11.47 -3.53 -7.37
N ASP A 73 11.49 -4.76 -7.86
CA ASP A 73 10.99 -5.10 -9.19
C ASP A 73 9.58 -5.70 -9.09
N LEU A 74 8.58 -4.88 -9.43
CA LEU A 74 7.17 -5.26 -9.43
C LEU A 74 6.67 -5.64 -10.83
N SER A 75 7.56 -5.71 -11.83
CA SER A 75 7.23 -6.07 -13.21
C SER A 75 6.48 -7.40 -13.34
N PRO A 76 6.75 -8.45 -12.54
CA PRO A 76 6.00 -9.71 -12.60
C PRO A 76 4.52 -9.58 -12.24
N LEU A 77 4.13 -8.54 -11.50
CA LEU A 77 2.73 -8.30 -11.09
C LEU A 77 1.88 -7.71 -12.23
N PHE A 78 2.49 -7.25 -13.32
CA PHE A 78 1.79 -6.73 -14.49
C PHE A 78 1.49 -7.84 -15.48
N HIS A 79 0.21 -8.17 -15.60
CA HIS A 79 -0.35 -8.98 -16.67
C HIS A 79 -1.44 -8.20 -17.40
N TRP A 80 -2.07 -8.84 -18.38
CA TRP A 80 -3.05 -8.23 -19.29
C TRP A 80 -4.32 -7.69 -18.59
N ASN A 81 -4.64 -8.16 -17.37
CA ASN A 81 -5.76 -7.65 -16.57
C ASN A 81 -5.32 -6.67 -15.48
N THR A 82 -4.03 -6.38 -15.30
CA THR A 82 -3.55 -5.43 -14.30
C THR A 82 -3.76 -4.00 -14.79
N LYS A 83 -4.57 -3.22 -14.07
CA LYS A 83 -4.79 -1.80 -14.38
C LYS A 83 -3.72 -0.91 -13.75
N GLN A 84 -3.46 -1.12 -12.47
CA GLN A 84 -2.46 -0.37 -11.70
C GLN A 84 -2.07 -1.14 -10.43
N LEU A 85 -0.89 -0.81 -9.90
CA LEU A 85 -0.44 -1.24 -8.58
C LEU A 85 -0.49 -0.05 -7.63
N PHE A 86 -1.03 -0.26 -6.44
CA PHE A 86 -0.90 0.65 -5.32
C PHE A 86 0.15 0.10 -4.36
N VAL A 87 1.32 0.73 -4.36
CA VAL A 87 2.48 0.32 -3.55
C VAL A 87 2.58 1.27 -2.38
N TYR A 88 2.78 0.74 -1.19
CA TYR A 88 2.88 1.55 0.01
C TYR A 88 3.86 0.95 1.01
N LEU A 89 4.52 1.83 1.75
CA LEU A 89 5.42 1.48 2.83
C LEU A 89 4.67 1.63 4.15
N GLY A 90 4.45 0.51 4.82
CA GLY A 90 3.86 0.43 6.15
C GLY A 90 4.94 0.33 7.22
N ALA A 91 4.63 0.87 8.40
CA ALA A 91 5.39 0.70 9.63
C ALA A 91 4.51 -0.02 10.64
N GLU A 92 4.88 -1.25 10.98
CA GLU A 92 4.22 -2.11 11.94
C GLU A 92 4.95 -2.05 13.28
N TYR A 93 4.23 -1.71 14.35
CA TYR A 93 4.81 -1.63 15.69
C TYR A 93 3.74 -1.81 16.77
N ALA A 94 4.15 -2.26 17.95
CA ALA A 94 3.29 -2.32 19.12
C ALA A 94 3.49 -1.07 19.98
N ASN A 95 2.39 -0.42 20.34
CA ASN A 95 2.39 0.72 21.23
C ASN A 95 2.67 0.30 22.68
N SER A 96 2.98 1.26 23.55
CA SER A 96 3.14 1.04 25.00
C SER A 96 1.89 0.45 25.68
N ALA A 97 0.71 0.61 25.08
CA ALA A 97 -0.54 -0.01 25.52
C ALA A 97 -0.78 -1.43 24.97
N GLY A 98 0.16 -2.00 24.20
CA GLY A 98 0.04 -3.33 23.60
C GLY A 98 -0.83 -3.39 22.33
N VAL A 99 -1.19 -2.24 21.75
CA VAL A 99 -1.96 -2.18 20.50
C VAL A 99 -1.00 -2.23 19.31
N ILE A 100 -1.24 -3.16 18.38
CA ILE A 100 -0.49 -3.27 17.12
C ILE A 100 -1.02 -2.22 16.15
N ASN A 101 -0.13 -1.33 15.71
CA ASN A 101 -0.41 -0.28 14.75
C ASN A 101 0.29 -0.61 13.42
N ASP A 102 -0.43 -0.45 12.31
CA ASP A 102 0.14 -0.44 10.94
C ASP A 102 -0.09 0.94 10.34
N VAL A 103 0.99 1.69 10.14
CA VAL A 103 0.95 3.09 9.68
C VAL A 103 1.59 3.23 8.31
N VAL A 104 0.83 3.71 7.34
CA VAL A 104 1.34 4.00 5.99
C VAL A 104 2.12 5.31 5.99
N ILE A 105 3.42 5.24 5.68
CA ILE A 105 4.32 6.40 5.67
C ILE A 105 4.61 6.93 4.27
N TRP A 106 4.48 6.10 3.24
CA TRP A 106 4.70 6.47 1.85
C TRP A 106 3.85 5.59 0.92
N ASP A 107 3.44 6.15 -0.21
CA ASP A 107 2.70 5.44 -1.25
C ASP A 107 3.11 5.92 -2.64
N ARG A 108 2.94 5.03 -3.62
CA ARG A 108 3.08 5.30 -5.05
C ARG A 108 2.12 4.43 -5.85
N ILE A 109 1.45 5.06 -6.81
CA ILE A 109 0.64 4.34 -7.80
C ILE A 109 1.52 4.10 -9.03
N VAL A 110 1.70 2.84 -9.40
CA VAL A 110 2.38 2.43 -10.64
C VAL A 110 1.31 2.02 -11.65
N ARG A 111 1.26 2.71 -12.79
CA ARG A 111 0.22 2.47 -13.82
C ARG A 111 0.70 1.64 -15.00
N ARG A 112 2.01 1.61 -15.24
CA ARG A 112 2.59 0.95 -16.41
C ARG A 112 3.73 0.02 -15.98
N LYS A 113 3.95 -1.03 -16.76
CA LYS A 113 4.97 -2.03 -16.48
C LYS A 113 6.39 -1.44 -16.52
N GLU A 114 6.64 -0.45 -17.37
CA GLU A 114 7.96 0.18 -17.46
C GLU A 114 8.30 0.98 -16.20
N ASP A 115 7.29 1.43 -15.46
CA ASP A 115 7.43 2.16 -14.20
C ASP A 115 7.43 1.21 -12.97
N ALA A 116 7.38 -0.11 -13.18
CA ALA A 116 7.24 -1.12 -12.13
C ALA A 116 8.56 -1.43 -11.39
N VAL A 117 9.69 -1.04 -11.98
CA VAL A 117 10.98 -1.05 -11.29
C VAL A 117 11.07 0.22 -10.45
N ILE A 118 10.90 0.07 -9.14
CA ILE A 118 10.91 1.17 -8.17
C ILE A 118 12.30 1.26 -7.57
N ASN A 119 12.95 2.41 -7.72
CA ASN A 119 14.13 2.80 -6.96
C ASN A 119 13.91 4.20 -6.39
N VAL A 120 13.56 4.28 -5.10
CA VAL A 120 13.20 5.53 -4.44
C VAL A 120 13.91 5.63 -3.10
N SER A 121 14.74 6.66 -2.96
CA SER A 121 15.25 7.13 -1.68
C SER A 121 14.51 8.41 -1.29
N GLY A 122 13.97 8.45 -0.08
CA GLY A 122 13.06 9.52 0.30
C GLY A 122 12.80 9.64 1.79
N LYS A 123 11.94 10.61 2.11
CA LYS A 123 11.37 10.82 3.44
C LYS A 123 9.90 10.40 3.43
N ASN A 124 9.35 10.11 4.60
CA ASN A 124 7.91 9.86 4.75
C ASN A 124 7.06 10.98 4.14
N LYS A 125 6.06 10.58 3.36
CA LYS A 125 5.07 11.47 2.74
C LYS A 125 3.96 11.83 3.72
N TYR A 126 3.53 10.85 4.52
CA TYR A 126 2.53 11.04 5.56
C TYR A 126 3.19 11.22 6.92
N ILE A 127 2.57 12.05 7.76
CA ILE A 127 3.05 12.29 9.12
C ILE A 127 2.82 11.01 9.92
N PHE A 128 3.90 10.42 10.41
CA PHE A 128 3.85 9.28 11.30
C PHE A 128 3.55 9.78 12.72
N LYS A 129 2.27 9.81 13.09
CA LYS A 129 1.80 10.27 14.40
C LYS A 129 1.55 9.08 15.32
N GLU A 130 2.05 9.19 16.54
CA GLU A 130 1.75 8.20 17.56
C GLU A 130 0.35 8.40 18.15
N VAL A 131 -0.37 7.30 18.40
CA VAL A 131 -1.72 7.31 18.99
C VAL A 131 -1.65 7.63 20.48
N SER A 132 -0.68 7.05 21.21
CA SER A 132 -0.47 7.21 22.65
C SER A 132 0.28 8.50 23.04
N SER A 133 0.43 9.45 22.09
CA SER A 133 1.14 10.73 22.22
C SER A 133 2.68 10.70 22.31
N SER A 134 3.30 9.58 22.69
CA SER A 134 4.77 9.46 22.80
C SER A 134 5.31 8.14 22.26
N PHE A 135 6.47 8.18 21.60
CA PHE A 135 7.22 7.00 21.17
C PHE A 135 8.11 6.40 22.28
N LYS A 136 8.02 6.91 23.52
CA LYS A 136 8.72 6.35 24.67
C LYS A 136 8.19 4.95 25.00
N ALA A 137 9.11 4.00 25.14
CA ALA A 137 8.80 2.59 25.43
C ALA A 137 7.87 1.92 24.40
N VAL A 138 7.94 2.38 23.15
CA VAL A 138 7.31 1.73 22.00
C VAL A 138 8.26 0.66 21.46
N GLU A 139 7.72 -0.49 21.06
CA GLU A 139 8.53 -1.56 20.49
C GLU A 139 9.15 -1.14 19.15
N PRO A 140 10.34 -1.65 18.80
CA PRO A 140 10.96 -1.39 17.51
C PRO A 140 10.03 -1.73 16.34
N ALA A 141 10.00 -0.88 15.31
CA ALA A 141 9.07 -1.01 14.20
C ALA A 141 9.64 -1.86 13.06
N PHE A 142 8.81 -2.75 12.50
CA PHE A 142 9.08 -3.39 11.22
C PHE A 142 8.55 -2.52 10.09
N TYR A 143 9.35 -2.36 9.04
CA TYR A 143 8.90 -1.67 7.84
C TYR A 143 8.68 -2.69 6.74
N THR A 144 7.54 -2.59 6.08
CA THR A 144 7.13 -3.53 5.05
C THR A 144 6.65 -2.77 3.83
N LEU A 145 7.23 -3.09 2.67
CA LEU A 145 6.75 -2.63 1.38
C LEU A 145 5.64 -3.57 0.92
N LYS A 146 4.40 -3.09 1.06
CA LYS A 146 3.19 -3.80 0.65
C LYS A 146 2.71 -3.29 -0.70
N TYR A 147 2.02 -4.13 -1.43
CA TYR A 147 1.37 -3.74 -2.68
C TYR A 147 -0.05 -4.29 -2.76
N ASN A 148 -0.88 -3.58 -3.52
CA ASN A 148 -2.22 -3.97 -3.89
C ASN A 148 -2.34 -3.93 -5.42
N VAL A 149 -2.64 -5.08 -6.02
CA VAL A 149 -2.86 -5.22 -7.46
C VAL A 149 -4.32 -4.89 -7.75
N MET A 150 -4.54 -3.85 -8.56
CA MET A 150 -5.87 -3.45 -9.01
C MET A 150 -6.09 -3.97 -10.43
N PRO A 151 -6.95 -4.99 -10.63
CA PRO A 151 -7.28 -5.44 -11.96
C PRO A 151 -8.28 -4.48 -12.65
N TYR A 152 -8.42 -4.59 -13.97
CA TYR A 152 -9.54 -3.97 -14.67
C TYR A 152 -10.86 -4.59 -14.25
N VAL A 153 -10.88 -5.92 -14.05
CA VAL A 153 -12.05 -6.69 -13.67
C VAL A 153 -11.66 -7.81 -12.70
N GLY A 154 -12.36 -7.94 -11.58
CA GLY A 154 -12.11 -8.97 -10.58
C GLY A 154 -11.78 -8.41 -9.20
N ALA A 155 -11.17 -9.25 -8.35
CA ALA A 155 -10.85 -8.92 -6.97
C ALA A 155 -9.46 -8.27 -6.83
N LEU A 156 -9.32 -7.43 -5.81
CA LEU A 156 -8.03 -6.88 -5.39
C LEU A 156 -7.18 -7.98 -4.74
N THR A 157 -5.91 -8.06 -5.11
CA THR A 157 -4.95 -8.95 -4.45
C THR A 157 -3.87 -8.15 -3.74
N TYR A 158 -3.43 -8.67 -2.60
CA TYR A 158 -2.49 -8.00 -1.72
C TYR A 158 -1.27 -8.89 -1.53
N GLY A 159 -0.11 -8.26 -1.33
CA GLY A 159 1.12 -8.97 -1.01
C GLY A 159 2.18 -8.04 -0.46
N GLU A 160 3.29 -8.65 -0.07
CA GLU A 160 4.47 -7.98 0.46
C GLU A 160 5.62 -8.21 -0.52
N ALA A 161 6.31 -7.14 -0.90
CA ALA A 161 7.44 -7.20 -1.83
C ALA A 161 8.79 -7.13 -1.11
N ALA A 162 8.83 -6.53 0.08
CA ALA A 162 10.03 -6.46 0.90
C ALA A 162 9.65 -6.18 2.36
N ARG A 163 10.47 -6.69 3.29
CA ARG A 163 10.38 -6.40 4.72
C ARG A 163 11.79 -6.15 5.25
N THR A 164 11.91 -5.30 6.27
CA THR A 164 13.17 -5.15 7.01
C THR A 164 13.46 -6.39 7.85
N ASP A 165 14.67 -6.93 7.75
CA ASP A 165 15.09 -8.11 8.53
C ASP A 165 15.11 -7.82 10.04
N GLU A 166 15.62 -6.65 10.41
CA GLU A 166 15.71 -6.19 11.79
C GLU A 166 14.70 -5.07 12.06
N PRO A 167 14.06 -5.07 13.24
CA PRO A 167 13.15 -3.99 13.59
C PRO A 167 13.95 -2.74 13.99
N VAL A 168 13.45 -1.58 13.58
CA VAL A 168 14.15 -0.30 13.74
C VAL A 168 13.61 0.43 14.96
N VAL A 169 14.51 0.77 15.88
CA VAL A 169 14.17 1.45 17.14
C VAL A 169 13.81 2.92 16.89
N PHE A 170 12.79 3.41 17.59
CA PHE A 170 12.49 4.84 17.62
C PHE A 170 13.48 5.57 18.55
N PRO A 171 14.23 6.57 18.06
CA PRO A 171 15.14 7.32 18.91
C PRO A 171 14.39 8.20 19.90
N VAL A 172 15.10 8.63 20.95
CA VAL A 172 14.59 9.62 21.91
C VAL A 172 14.23 10.92 21.17
N VAL A 173 13.16 11.56 21.62
CA VAL A 173 12.66 12.83 21.10
C VAL A 173 13.80 13.84 21.03
N GLN A 174 13.99 14.42 19.85
CA GLN A 174 14.94 15.51 19.62
C GLN A 174 14.21 16.84 19.65
N ASP A 175 14.87 17.86 20.20
CA ASP A 175 14.39 19.23 20.07
C ASP A 175 14.51 19.71 18.63
N ARG A 176 13.54 20.51 18.18
CA ARG A 176 13.63 21.17 16.88
C ARG A 176 14.68 22.28 16.99
N VAL A 177 15.83 22.07 16.36
CA VAL A 177 16.83 23.11 16.08
C VAL A 177 16.27 24.09 15.05
#